data_AF-A0A210PS53-F1
#
_entry.id   AF-A0A210PS53-F1
#
_cell.length_a   1.000
_cell.length_b   1.000
_cell.length_c   1.000
_cell.angle_alpha   90.00
_cell.angle_beta   90.00
_cell.angle_gamma   90.00
#
_symmetry.space_group_name_H-M   'P 1'
#
loop_
_entity.id
_entity.type
_entity.pdbx_description
1 polymer ?
#
loop_
_entity_poly.entity_id
_entity_poly.type
_entity_poly.pdbx_seq_one_letter_code
_entity_poly.pdbx_strand_id
1 'polypeptide(L)'
;MERNIGNKIMRKYYTSSIMRLAAKLKINLQCMSEKDDDLDEFLKRKHFDMVAKAALRCSKQNAIDEEDLQTPSNVIKLGFDIKIMASAKLGSALIQGDETKKQEAENFLCLMKLNWGLKVTKLARVLLTERSFNRRKPLPLPGDVKKLATFMKTELENLDLDNWLYDNFKKAAVLALARITLYNRRRCHEVQALRMDVFSRRKTGVDEVAGEMLRELTAFEKELLRRQEVVEIRGKTGRGVPVIIPYDCKGVMQQLVNPAVRLTAGIDISNPYVFANCRAGVFRAYDAIKHVTSEAGLKLPELVRTSNMRKYMATMIQSLDTNESEMQWILQHLGHTMDVHKTHYRQTSDLLERVEVAKVLLIQDFGMVHKFVGKQLKDIQMEEIVPGDMDASAEEGDVLPVDDDFIPDLEEVQMDEEEEDESIEEIAQPRKKQRTKSGQNTRKKWKLSEENEIKELFKDNLLGDRCPGQKEIEKKMKISSQKNGLIHLRPRDNTKKNISSMLMKNPYGMIFR
;
A
#
# COMPACT_ATOMS: atom_id res chain seq x y z
N MET A 1 -12.23 -22.92 7.58
CA MET A 1 -11.77 -21.57 7.21
C MET A 1 -12.71 -20.99 6.15
N GLU A 2 -13.75 -20.26 6.55
CA GLU A 2 -14.57 -19.50 5.60
C GLU A 2 -14.09 -18.05 5.55
N ARG A 3 -12.93 -17.79 4.91
CA ARG A 3 -12.58 -16.41 4.54
C ARG A 3 -13.57 -15.92 3.48
N ASN A 4 -13.90 -14.63 3.54
CA ASN A 4 -14.74 -13.96 2.54
C ASN A 4 -16.19 -14.52 2.45
N ILE A 5 -16.83 -14.69 3.61
CA ILE A 5 -18.23 -15.18 3.71
C ILE A 5 -19.17 -14.37 2.81
N GLY A 6 -18.95 -13.06 2.71
CA GLY A 6 -19.77 -12.14 1.91
C GLY A 6 -19.65 -12.33 0.40
N ASN A 7 -18.56 -12.89 -0.13
CA ASN A 7 -18.31 -13.00 -1.57
C ASN A 7 -18.09 -14.45 -2.01
N LYS A 8 -19.20 -15.20 -2.14
CA LYS A 8 -19.20 -16.62 -2.55
C LYS A 8 -18.45 -16.89 -3.85
N ILE A 9 -18.51 -15.97 -4.82
CA ILE A 9 -17.83 -16.10 -6.12
C ILE A 9 -16.31 -16.19 -5.94
N MET A 10 -15.76 -15.39 -5.04
CA MET A 10 -14.31 -15.26 -4.88
C MET A 10 -13.69 -16.31 -3.96
N ARG A 11 -14.47 -16.95 -3.08
CA ARG A 11 -13.98 -17.94 -2.10
C ARG A 11 -13.06 -19.00 -2.73
N LYS A 12 -13.47 -19.59 -3.86
CA LYS A 12 -12.67 -20.64 -4.54
C LYS A 12 -11.28 -20.16 -4.97
N TYR A 13 -11.15 -18.89 -5.39
CA TYR A 13 -9.87 -18.34 -5.82
C TYR A 13 -8.95 -18.06 -4.63
N TYR A 14 -9.52 -17.54 -3.52
CA TYR A 14 -8.78 -17.37 -2.27
C TYR A 14 -8.30 -18.71 -1.71
N THR A 15 -9.18 -19.70 -1.59
CA THR A 15 -8.81 -21.05 -1.16
C THR A 15 -7.72 -21.64 -2.05
N SER A 16 -7.88 -21.56 -3.37
CA SER A 16 -6.90 -22.07 -4.33
C SER A 16 -5.54 -21.37 -4.20
N SER A 17 -5.52 -20.06 -3.92
CA SER A 17 -4.28 -19.30 -3.70
C SER A 17 -3.54 -19.77 -2.44
N ILE A 18 -4.25 -19.89 -1.31
CA ILE A 18 -3.69 -20.37 -0.04
C ILE A 18 -3.15 -21.79 -0.20
N MET A 19 -3.95 -22.70 -0.78
CA MET A 19 -3.56 -24.10 -0.97
C MET A 19 -2.31 -24.23 -1.84
N ARG A 20 -2.19 -23.45 -2.94
CA ARG A 20 -0.98 -23.46 -3.78
C ARG A 20 0.26 -23.02 -3.01
N LEU A 21 0.12 -22.03 -2.14
CA LEU A 21 1.25 -21.47 -1.40
C LEU A 21 1.66 -22.38 -0.24
N ALA A 22 0.69 -22.96 0.48
CA ALA A 22 0.92 -24.00 1.49
C ALA A 22 1.54 -25.28 0.87
N ALA A 23 1.10 -25.69 -0.33
CA ALA A 23 1.71 -26.81 -1.04
C ALA A 23 3.18 -26.53 -1.41
N LYS A 24 3.49 -25.31 -1.88
CA LYS A 24 4.89 -24.89 -2.11
C LYS A 24 5.72 -24.93 -0.83
N LEU A 25 5.15 -24.53 0.31
CA LEU A 25 5.82 -24.64 1.61
C LEU A 25 6.11 -26.11 1.96
N LYS A 26 5.11 -26.99 1.84
CA LYS A 26 5.27 -28.44 2.08
C LYS A 26 6.39 -29.03 1.21
N ILE A 27 6.37 -28.76 -0.09
CA ILE A 27 7.41 -29.25 -1.02
C ILE A 27 8.80 -28.79 -0.57
N ASN A 28 8.97 -27.51 -0.23
CA ASN A 28 10.26 -27.00 0.25
C ASN A 28 10.70 -27.65 1.57
N LEU A 29 9.77 -27.90 2.50
CA LEU A 29 10.03 -28.58 3.76
C LEU A 29 10.46 -30.05 3.55
N GLN A 30 9.77 -30.76 2.66
CA GLN A 30 10.08 -32.15 2.32
C GLN A 30 11.46 -32.25 1.64
N CYS A 31 11.78 -31.35 0.72
CA CYS A 31 13.11 -31.27 0.12
C CYS A 31 14.22 -30.97 1.14
N MET A 32 13.93 -30.16 2.17
CA MET A 32 14.92 -29.80 3.20
C MET A 32 15.10 -30.85 4.30
N SER A 33 14.07 -31.66 4.54
CA SER A 33 14.08 -32.71 5.55
C SER A 33 14.35 -34.10 4.99
N GLU A 34 14.33 -34.24 3.66
CA GLU A 34 14.41 -35.52 2.93
C GLU A 34 13.34 -36.53 3.37
N LYS A 35 12.16 -36.03 3.77
CA LYS A 35 11.04 -36.84 4.27
C LYS A 35 9.73 -36.42 3.62
N ASP A 36 8.88 -37.40 3.31
CA ASP A 36 7.52 -37.20 2.83
C ASP A 36 6.54 -37.03 4.02
N ASP A 37 6.83 -36.06 4.90
CA ASP A 37 6.01 -35.78 6.08
C ASP A 37 4.89 -34.77 5.74
N ASP A 38 3.82 -34.78 6.53
CA ASP A 38 2.75 -33.79 6.47
C ASP A 38 3.12 -32.48 7.16
N LEU A 39 2.41 -31.39 6.80
CA LEU A 39 2.65 -30.07 7.40
C LEU A 39 2.52 -30.08 8.93
N ASP A 40 1.62 -30.91 9.50
CA ASP A 40 1.45 -31.04 10.96
C ASP A 40 2.75 -31.44 11.68
N GLU A 41 3.58 -32.28 11.04
CA GLU A 41 4.86 -32.71 11.58
C GLU A 41 5.91 -31.59 11.61
N PHE A 42 5.85 -30.66 10.66
CA PHE A 42 6.73 -29.50 10.60
C PHE A 42 6.28 -28.33 11.49
N LEU A 43 5.02 -28.27 11.92
CA LEU A 43 4.49 -27.26 12.83
C LEU A 43 4.82 -27.60 14.30
N LYS A 44 6.12 -27.70 14.59
CA LYS A 44 6.68 -28.02 15.92
C LYS A 44 7.85 -27.10 16.22
N ARG A 45 8.10 -26.81 17.50
CA ARG A 45 9.17 -25.92 17.99
C ARG A 45 10.53 -26.22 17.32
N LYS A 46 10.90 -27.49 17.22
CA LYS A 46 12.17 -27.97 16.64
C LYS A 46 12.35 -27.63 15.15
N HIS A 47 11.26 -27.42 14.41
CA HIS A 47 11.28 -27.19 12.98
C HIS A 47 11.06 -25.72 12.60
N PHE A 48 10.89 -24.81 13.57
CA PHE A 48 10.60 -23.40 13.30
C PHE A 48 11.59 -22.75 12.32
N ASP A 49 12.89 -22.97 12.52
CA ASP A 49 13.92 -22.41 11.64
C ASP A 49 13.91 -23.01 10.23
N MET A 50 13.55 -24.29 10.13
CA MET A 50 13.36 -24.94 8.83
C MET A 50 12.14 -24.38 8.11
N VAL A 51 11.03 -24.14 8.83
CA VAL A 51 9.82 -23.51 8.28
C VAL A 51 10.10 -22.09 7.81
N ALA A 52 10.84 -21.28 8.57
CA ALA A 52 11.21 -19.94 8.17
C ALA A 52 12.05 -19.95 6.86
N LYS A 53 13.06 -20.82 6.78
CA LYS A 53 13.88 -20.98 5.57
C LYS A 53 13.06 -21.49 4.36
N ALA A 54 12.21 -22.50 4.56
CA ALA A 54 11.34 -23.01 3.51
C ALA A 54 10.35 -21.94 2.99
N ALA A 55 9.85 -21.08 3.89
CA ALA A 55 8.99 -19.98 3.53
C ALA A 55 9.72 -18.91 2.70
N LEU A 56 10.99 -18.60 3.03
CA LEU A 56 11.83 -17.72 2.21
C LEU A 56 12.08 -18.30 0.81
N ARG A 57 12.37 -19.61 0.70
CA ARG A 57 12.50 -20.29 -0.60
C ARG A 57 11.24 -20.20 -1.46
N CYS A 58 10.04 -20.20 -0.85
CA CYS A 58 8.79 -19.98 -1.57
C CYS A 58 8.69 -18.60 -2.25
N SER A 59 9.55 -17.65 -1.87
CA SER A 59 9.66 -16.33 -2.48
C SER A 59 10.68 -16.25 -3.62
N LYS A 60 11.15 -17.40 -4.13
CA LYS A 60 12.23 -17.49 -5.15
C LYS A 60 13.48 -16.75 -4.68
N GLN A 61 13.99 -17.18 -3.54
CA GLN A 61 15.25 -16.68 -2.96
C GLN A 61 16.40 -16.94 -3.95
N ASN A 62 17.24 -15.93 -4.16
CA ASN A 62 18.41 -16.05 -5.02
C ASN A 62 19.44 -16.98 -4.36
N ALA A 63 20.08 -17.84 -5.16
CA ALA A 63 21.05 -18.81 -4.66
C ALA A 63 22.39 -18.17 -4.25
N ILE A 64 22.70 -16.99 -4.78
CA ILE A 64 23.94 -16.24 -4.51
C ILE A 64 23.71 -15.22 -3.39
N ASP A 65 22.57 -14.51 -3.46
CA ASP A 65 22.18 -13.52 -2.47
C ASP A 65 20.91 -13.97 -1.75
N GLU A 66 21.07 -14.60 -0.58
CA GLU A 66 19.93 -15.06 0.23
C GLU A 66 19.01 -13.92 0.70
N GLU A 67 19.48 -12.67 0.66
CA GLU A 67 18.66 -11.50 0.97
C GLU A 67 17.80 -11.06 -0.23
N ASP A 68 18.11 -11.48 -1.46
CA ASP A 68 17.29 -11.16 -2.62
C ASP A 68 16.14 -12.15 -2.83
N LEU A 69 14.92 -11.68 -2.57
CA LEU A 69 13.68 -12.43 -2.78
C LEU A 69 12.95 -11.91 -4.02
N GLN A 70 12.82 -12.67 -5.11
CA GLN A 70 12.12 -12.15 -6.30
C GLN A 70 10.62 -11.87 -6.04
N THR A 71 9.99 -12.64 -5.14
CA THR A 71 8.56 -12.50 -4.81
C THR A 71 8.32 -12.36 -3.30
N PRO A 72 8.78 -11.27 -2.64
CA PRO A 72 8.75 -11.14 -1.19
C PRO A 72 7.33 -11.19 -0.58
N SER A 73 6.30 -10.82 -1.36
CA SER A 73 4.90 -10.88 -0.94
C SER A 73 4.44 -12.30 -0.57
N ASN A 74 5.05 -13.32 -1.19
CA ASN A 74 4.68 -14.72 -0.93
C ASN A 74 5.01 -15.12 0.51
N VAL A 75 6.18 -14.72 1.03
CA VAL A 75 6.54 -15.09 2.40
C VAL A 75 5.73 -14.34 3.45
N ILE A 76 5.33 -13.09 3.15
CA ILE A 76 4.43 -12.33 4.00
C ILE A 76 3.08 -13.06 4.10
N LYS A 77 2.47 -13.42 2.96
CA LYS A 77 1.22 -14.19 2.90
C LYS A 77 1.35 -15.54 3.63
N LEU A 78 2.45 -16.25 3.42
CA LEU A 78 2.75 -17.50 4.13
C LEU A 78 2.79 -17.35 5.64
N GLY A 79 3.29 -16.23 6.16
CA GLY A 79 3.30 -15.98 7.61
C GLY A 79 1.90 -16.09 8.22
N PHE A 80 0.90 -15.50 7.57
CA PHE A 80 -0.51 -15.61 7.98
C PHE A 80 -1.02 -17.03 7.82
N ASP A 81 -0.80 -17.64 6.67
CA ASP A 81 -1.29 -19.00 6.38
C ASP A 81 -0.72 -20.01 7.37
N ILE A 82 0.57 -19.91 7.73
CA ILE A 82 1.24 -20.75 8.74
C ILE A 82 0.66 -20.52 10.13
N LYS A 83 0.42 -19.26 10.52
CA LYS A 83 -0.23 -18.94 11.80
C LYS A 83 -1.61 -19.59 11.87
N ILE A 84 -2.39 -19.52 10.79
CA ILE A 84 -3.71 -20.14 10.72
C ILE A 84 -3.61 -21.68 10.79
N MET A 85 -2.67 -22.29 10.08
CA MET A 85 -2.46 -23.75 10.15
C MET A 85 -2.06 -24.19 11.57
N ALA A 86 -1.19 -23.45 12.25
CA ALA A 86 -0.81 -23.73 13.64
C ALA A 86 -1.98 -23.52 14.62
N SER A 87 -2.80 -22.48 14.41
CA SER A 87 -4.04 -22.28 15.18
C SER A 87 -5.07 -23.40 14.93
N ALA A 88 -5.16 -23.91 13.71
CA ALA A 88 -6.02 -25.05 13.38
C ALA A 88 -5.54 -26.34 14.07
N LYS A 89 -4.22 -26.57 14.11
CA LYS A 89 -3.61 -27.66 14.90
C LYS A 89 -3.97 -27.53 16.38
N LEU A 90 -3.84 -26.34 16.96
CA LEU A 90 -4.21 -26.07 18.35
C LEU A 90 -5.70 -26.35 18.61
N GLY A 91 -6.59 -25.84 17.73
CA GLY A 91 -8.03 -26.07 17.85
C GLY A 91 -8.40 -27.55 17.78
N SER A 92 -7.80 -28.30 16.84
CA SER A 92 -8.00 -29.75 16.72
C SER A 92 -7.52 -30.50 17.97
N ALA A 93 -6.37 -30.11 18.53
CA ALA A 93 -5.82 -30.73 19.73
C ALA A 93 -6.71 -30.50 20.95
N LEU A 94 -7.24 -29.28 21.13
CA LEU A 94 -8.16 -28.95 22.21
C LEU A 94 -9.47 -29.74 22.13
N ILE A 95 -10.03 -29.90 20.93
CA ILE A 95 -11.25 -30.70 20.71
C ILE A 95 -11.02 -32.18 21.03
N GLN A 96 -9.84 -32.71 20.69
CA GLN A 96 -9.49 -34.12 20.87
C GLN A 96 -8.91 -34.44 22.27
N GLY A 97 -8.60 -33.43 23.08
CA GLY A 97 -7.94 -33.61 24.37
C GLY A 97 -6.46 -34.03 24.27
N ASP A 98 -5.79 -33.74 23.15
CA ASP A 98 -4.38 -34.08 22.93
C ASP A 98 -3.46 -32.98 23.48
N GLU A 99 -2.99 -33.18 24.71
CA GLU A 99 -2.13 -32.21 25.39
C GLU A 99 -0.75 -32.07 24.71
N THR A 100 -0.27 -33.12 24.03
CA THR A 100 1.02 -33.09 23.33
C THR A 100 0.96 -32.17 22.11
N LYS A 101 -0.04 -32.36 21.24
CA LYS A 101 -0.23 -31.52 20.05
C LYS A 101 -0.59 -30.08 20.42
N LYS A 102 -1.34 -29.89 21.51
CA LYS A 102 -1.65 -28.57 22.05
C LYS A 102 -0.36 -27.84 22.42
N GLN A 103 0.50 -28.47 23.22
CA GLN A 103 1.77 -27.86 23.63
C GLN A 103 2.72 -27.62 22.46
N GLU A 104 2.74 -28.50 21.45
CA GLU A 104 3.50 -28.27 20.21
C GLU A 104 3.02 -27.02 19.46
N ALA A 105 1.70 -26.87 19.29
CA ALA A 105 1.09 -25.76 18.56
C ALA A 105 1.27 -24.42 19.30
N GLU A 106 1.06 -24.39 20.62
CA GLU A 106 1.26 -23.20 21.45
C GLU A 106 2.70 -22.71 21.39
N ASN A 107 3.67 -23.62 21.53
CA ASN A 107 5.09 -23.29 21.42
C ASN A 107 5.45 -22.74 20.03
N PHE A 108 4.88 -23.32 18.97
CA PHE A 108 5.12 -22.87 17.60
C PHE A 108 4.52 -21.47 17.35
N LEU A 109 3.28 -21.23 17.80
CA LEU A 109 2.62 -19.92 17.73
C LEU A 109 3.38 -18.85 18.53
N CYS A 110 3.94 -19.20 19.68
CA CYS A 110 4.80 -18.31 20.46
C CYS A 110 6.05 -17.91 19.66
N LEU A 111 6.72 -18.86 19.00
CA LEU A 111 7.86 -18.56 18.13
C LEU A 111 7.46 -17.72 16.90
N MET A 112 6.29 -17.97 16.31
CA MET A 112 5.76 -17.11 15.24
C MET A 112 5.65 -15.66 15.71
N LYS A 113 5.11 -15.42 16.92
CA LYS A 113 4.97 -14.08 17.49
C LYS A 113 6.31 -13.40 17.77
N LEU A 114 7.28 -14.14 18.34
CA LEU A 114 8.55 -13.57 18.79
C LEU A 114 9.58 -13.41 17.67
N ASN A 115 9.66 -14.37 16.75
CA ASN A 115 10.82 -14.53 15.87
C ASN A 115 10.48 -14.36 14.39
N TRP A 116 9.23 -14.57 13.95
CA TRP A 116 8.89 -14.54 12.52
C TRP A 116 9.16 -13.17 11.91
N GLY A 117 8.75 -12.11 12.61
CA GLY A 117 8.96 -10.73 12.16
C GLY A 117 10.43 -10.40 11.91
N LEU A 118 11.30 -10.89 12.79
CA LEU A 118 12.75 -10.64 12.72
C LEU A 118 13.43 -11.47 11.62
N LYS A 119 13.04 -12.74 11.45
CA LYS A 119 13.70 -13.68 10.54
C LYS A 119 13.19 -13.59 9.09
N VAL A 120 11.96 -13.12 8.90
CA VAL A 120 11.25 -13.27 7.63
C VAL A 120 10.62 -11.96 7.18
N THR A 121 9.68 -11.43 7.97
CA THR A 121 8.87 -10.28 7.54
C THR A 121 9.71 -9.03 7.31
N LYS A 122 10.73 -8.77 8.15
CA LYS A 122 11.59 -7.60 8.02
C LYS A 122 12.33 -7.58 6.67
N LEU A 123 12.94 -8.70 6.28
CA LEU A 123 13.65 -8.81 5.00
C LEU A 123 12.69 -8.53 3.84
N ALA A 124 11.56 -9.24 3.81
CA ALA A 124 10.57 -9.08 2.74
C ALA A 124 10.04 -7.65 2.63
N ARG A 125 9.77 -6.98 3.75
CA ARG A 125 9.29 -5.59 3.78
C ARG A 125 10.34 -4.60 3.31
N VAL A 126 11.60 -4.72 3.76
CA VAL A 126 12.70 -3.84 3.33
C VAL A 126 12.88 -3.92 1.81
N LEU A 127 12.96 -5.13 1.24
CA LEU A 127 13.08 -5.31 -0.20
C LEU A 127 11.91 -4.68 -0.98
N LEU A 128 10.68 -4.85 -0.51
CA LEU A 128 9.51 -4.27 -1.14
C LEU A 128 9.56 -2.73 -1.11
N THR A 129 9.96 -2.16 0.03
CA THR A 129 10.11 -0.72 0.19
C THR A 129 11.23 -0.19 -0.71
N GLU A 130 12.40 -0.82 -0.71
CA GLU A 130 13.54 -0.39 -1.54
C GLU A 130 13.21 -0.48 -3.04
N ARG A 131 12.56 -1.56 -3.48
CA ARG A 131 12.09 -1.69 -4.87
C ARG A 131 11.00 -0.69 -5.26
N SER A 132 10.36 -0.07 -4.28
CA SER A 132 9.40 1.00 -4.54
C SER A 132 10.07 2.36 -4.75
N PHE A 133 11.31 2.54 -4.31
CA PHE A 133 12.04 3.78 -4.47
C PHE A 133 12.30 4.08 -5.94
N ASN A 134 12.08 5.33 -6.33
CA ASN A 134 12.28 5.83 -7.69
C ASN A 134 11.52 5.07 -8.80
N ARG A 135 10.62 4.14 -8.44
CA ARG A 135 9.83 3.39 -9.39
C ARG A 135 8.78 4.32 -10.00
N ARG A 136 8.86 4.51 -11.32
CA ARG A 136 7.81 5.20 -12.07
C ARG A 136 6.49 4.45 -11.91
N LYS A 137 5.44 5.16 -11.54
CA LYS A 137 4.07 4.64 -11.40
C LYS A 137 3.19 5.40 -12.41
N PRO A 138 3.13 4.94 -13.66
CA PRO A 138 2.42 5.65 -14.72
C PRO A 138 0.93 5.76 -14.41
N LEU A 139 0.36 6.94 -14.69
CA LEU A 139 -1.06 7.21 -14.55
C LEU A 139 -1.76 7.11 -15.92
N PRO A 140 -3.05 6.71 -15.94
CA PRO A 140 -3.89 6.79 -17.14
C PRO A 140 -3.86 8.18 -17.76
N LEU A 141 -3.76 8.25 -19.09
CA LEU A 141 -3.84 9.52 -19.80
C LEU A 141 -5.27 10.09 -19.72
N PRO A 142 -5.45 11.38 -19.37
CA PRO A 142 -6.78 12.00 -19.32
C PRO A 142 -7.55 11.86 -20.64
N GLY A 143 -6.83 11.96 -21.77
CA GLY A 143 -7.40 11.75 -23.12
C GLY A 143 -7.95 10.35 -23.32
N ASP A 144 -7.24 9.32 -22.86
CA ASP A 144 -7.68 7.93 -22.96
C ASP A 144 -8.89 7.66 -22.05
N VAL A 145 -8.89 8.20 -20.82
CA VAL A 145 -10.03 8.09 -19.90
C VAL A 145 -11.30 8.70 -20.52
N LYS A 146 -11.19 9.88 -21.13
CA LYS A 146 -12.29 10.54 -21.84
C LYS A 146 -12.74 9.72 -23.04
N LYS A 147 -11.80 9.28 -23.89
CA LYS A 147 -12.09 8.47 -25.08
C LYS A 147 -12.81 7.18 -24.74
N LEU A 148 -12.35 6.46 -23.71
CA LEU A 148 -12.95 5.23 -23.22
C LEU A 148 -14.38 5.45 -22.69
N ALA A 149 -14.61 6.54 -21.95
CA ALA A 149 -15.94 6.87 -21.45
C ALA A 149 -16.93 7.15 -22.60
N THR A 150 -16.50 7.90 -23.62
CA THR A 150 -17.31 8.14 -24.82
C THR A 150 -17.57 6.84 -25.58
N PHE A 151 -16.53 6.02 -25.81
CA PHE A 151 -16.65 4.74 -26.49
C PHE A 151 -17.69 3.83 -25.82
N MET A 152 -17.59 3.62 -24.50
CA MET A 152 -18.56 2.79 -23.77
C MET A 152 -19.99 3.34 -23.86
N LYS A 153 -20.15 4.66 -23.80
CA LYS A 153 -21.47 5.30 -23.90
C LYS A 153 -22.09 5.06 -25.28
N THR A 154 -21.32 5.30 -26.34
CA THR A 154 -21.77 5.07 -27.73
C THR A 154 -22.08 3.60 -27.99
N GLU A 155 -21.24 2.68 -27.51
CA GLU A 155 -21.50 1.25 -27.66
C GLU A 155 -22.74 0.79 -26.88
N LEU A 156 -23.02 1.36 -25.71
CA LEU A 156 -24.25 1.10 -24.95
C LEU A 156 -25.50 1.64 -25.67
N GLU A 157 -25.40 2.82 -26.30
CA GLU A 157 -26.48 3.43 -27.09
C GLU A 157 -26.76 2.65 -28.40
N ASN A 158 -25.73 2.03 -28.99
CA ASN A 158 -25.83 1.23 -30.21
C ASN A 158 -26.17 -0.25 -29.98
N LEU A 159 -26.49 -0.65 -28.75
CA LEU A 159 -26.91 -2.03 -28.47
C LEU A 159 -28.23 -2.33 -29.18
N ASP A 160 -28.29 -3.49 -29.83
CA ASP A 160 -29.54 -4.02 -30.39
C ASP A 160 -30.47 -4.39 -29.23
N LEU A 161 -31.53 -3.61 -29.01
CA LEU A 161 -32.46 -3.83 -27.90
C LEU A 161 -33.54 -4.88 -28.24
N ASP A 162 -33.64 -5.30 -29.49
CA ASP A 162 -34.64 -6.26 -29.97
C ASP A 162 -34.09 -7.69 -29.97
N ASN A 163 -32.77 -7.87 -30.07
CA ASN A 163 -32.12 -9.18 -30.07
C ASN A 163 -31.30 -9.46 -28.80
N TRP A 164 -31.80 -10.33 -27.94
CA TRP A 164 -31.12 -10.73 -26.69
C TRP A 164 -30.51 -12.13 -26.72
N LEU A 165 -30.01 -12.58 -27.88
CA LEU A 165 -29.13 -13.74 -27.94
C LEU A 165 -27.88 -13.55 -27.07
N TYR A 166 -27.23 -14.65 -26.71
CA TYR A 166 -26.14 -14.66 -25.73
C TYR A 166 -25.01 -13.68 -26.06
N ASP A 167 -24.64 -13.50 -27.32
CA ASP A 167 -23.56 -12.57 -27.69
C ASP A 167 -23.91 -11.11 -27.40
N ASN A 168 -25.15 -10.70 -27.69
CA ASN A 168 -25.59 -9.33 -27.39
C ASN A 168 -25.78 -9.13 -25.88
N PHE A 169 -26.32 -10.13 -25.18
CA PHE A 169 -26.38 -10.14 -23.71
C PHE A 169 -24.98 -10.00 -23.09
N LYS A 170 -24.01 -10.77 -23.59
CA LYS A 170 -22.60 -10.72 -23.16
C LYS A 170 -22.00 -9.35 -23.43
N LYS A 171 -22.19 -8.79 -24.62
CA LYS A 171 -21.70 -7.45 -24.99
C LYS A 171 -22.26 -6.39 -24.03
N ALA A 172 -23.57 -6.40 -23.82
CA ALA A 172 -24.27 -5.49 -22.92
C ALA A 172 -23.77 -5.62 -21.46
N ALA A 173 -23.63 -6.86 -20.96
CA ALA A 173 -23.14 -7.13 -19.61
C ALA A 173 -21.69 -6.67 -19.42
N VAL A 174 -20.81 -6.92 -20.40
CA VAL A 174 -19.39 -6.55 -20.36
C VAL A 174 -19.22 -5.03 -20.40
N LEU A 175 -19.92 -4.34 -21.30
CA LEU A 175 -19.89 -2.88 -21.39
C LEU A 175 -20.41 -2.22 -20.11
N ALA A 176 -21.58 -2.65 -19.62
CA ALA A 176 -22.16 -2.11 -18.39
C ALA A 176 -21.28 -2.37 -17.16
N LEU A 177 -20.72 -3.58 -17.04
CA LEU A 177 -19.82 -3.94 -15.94
C LEU A 177 -18.55 -3.08 -15.96
N ALA A 178 -17.90 -2.92 -17.11
CA ALA A 178 -16.72 -2.08 -17.25
C ALA A 178 -17.04 -0.62 -16.96
N ARG A 179 -18.14 -0.10 -17.53
CA ARG A 179 -18.59 1.29 -17.36
C ARG A 179 -18.87 1.62 -15.90
N ILE A 180 -19.66 0.80 -15.20
CA ILE A 180 -20.00 1.02 -13.78
C ILE A 180 -18.76 0.88 -12.89
N THR A 181 -17.92 -0.13 -13.13
CA THR A 181 -16.70 -0.35 -12.33
C THR A 181 -15.73 0.83 -12.47
N LEU A 182 -15.48 1.27 -13.69
CA LEU A 182 -14.60 2.40 -13.95
C LEU A 182 -15.22 3.71 -13.45
N TYR A 183 -16.50 3.98 -13.71
CA TYR A 183 -17.16 5.23 -13.29
C TYR A 183 -17.05 5.45 -11.78
N ASN A 184 -17.29 4.41 -10.98
CA ASN A 184 -17.22 4.48 -9.51
C ASN A 184 -15.82 4.24 -8.94
N ARG A 185 -14.82 3.99 -9.80
CA ARG A 185 -13.44 3.64 -9.39
C ARG A 185 -13.40 2.46 -8.39
N ARG A 186 -14.30 1.48 -8.56
CA ARG A 186 -14.50 0.35 -7.62
C ARG A 186 -13.52 -0.80 -7.85
N ARG A 187 -13.44 -1.76 -6.91
CA ARG A 187 -12.59 -2.95 -7.07
C ARG A 187 -13.37 -3.89 -7.98
N CYS A 188 -12.66 -4.59 -8.87
CA CYS A 188 -13.29 -5.51 -9.83
C CYS A 188 -14.27 -6.49 -9.16
N HIS A 189 -13.88 -7.03 -7.99
CA HIS A 189 -14.66 -8.06 -7.31
C HIS A 189 -15.94 -7.55 -6.62
N GLU A 190 -16.06 -6.25 -6.38
CA GLU A 190 -17.22 -5.63 -5.70
C GLU A 190 -18.42 -5.58 -6.66
N VAL A 191 -18.23 -5.01 -7.86
CA VAL A 191 -19.31 -4.75 -8.82
C VAL A 191 -19.75 -6.04 -9.53
N GLN A 192 -18.82 -6.94 -9.87
CA GLN A 192 -19.15 -8.19 -10.57
C GLN A 192 -20.06 -9.12 -9.76
N ALA A 193 -20.10 -8.95 -8.43
CA ALA A 193 -20.93 -9.75 -7.52
C ALA A 193 -22.29 -9.11 -7.21
N LEU A 194 -22.68 -8.04 -7.93
CA LEU A 194 -23.97 -7.38 -7.76
C LEU A 194 -25.13 -8.36 -8.00
N ARG A 195 -25.97 -8.53 -6.98
CA ARG A 195 -27.13 -9.41 -7.03
C ARG A 195 -28.37 -8.69 -7.54
N MET A 196 -29.26 -9.43 -8.21
CA MET A 196 -30.52 -8.89 -8.73
C MET A 196 -31.42 -8.36 -7.61
N ASP A 197 -31.53 -9.06 -6.48
CA ASP A 197 -32.34 -8.62 -5.33
C ASP A 197 -31.81 -7.32 -4.70
N VAL A 198 -30.49 -7.12 -4.72
CA VAL A 198 -29.85 -5.87 -4.27
C VAL A 198 -30.10 -4.75 -5.27
N PHE A 199 -29.98 -5.03 -6.57
CA PHE A 199 -30.30 -4.07 -7.63
C PHE A 199 -31.77 -3.64 -7.63
N SER A 200 -32.71 -4.53 -7.32
CA SER A 200 -34.14 -4.18 -7.18
C SER A 200 -34.42 -3.22 -6.02
N ARG A 201 -33.58 -3.21 -4.97
CA ARG A 201 -33.67 -2.31 -3.81
C ARG A 201 -32.87 -1.02 -3.97
N ARG A 202 -32.33 -0.74 -5.16
CA ARG A 202 -31.55 0.48 -5.40
C ARG A 202 -32.41 1.72 -5.15
N LYS A 203 -31.77 2.79 -4.69
CA LYS A 203 -32.40 4.10 -4.51
C LYS A 203 -32.59 4.74 -5.88
N THR A 204 -33.82 5.10 -6.19
CA THR A 204 -34.22 5.74 -7.44
C THR A 204 -34.94 7.05 -7.16
N GLY A 205 -34.50 8.14 -7.78
CA GLY A 205 -35.12 9.44 -7.58
C GLY A 205 -34.85 10.02 -6.18
N VAL A 206 -35.74 10.90 -5.74
CA VAL A 206 -35.61 11.64 -4.48
C VAL A 206 -36.83 11.35 -3.61
N ASP A 207 -36.62 10.85 -2.40
CA ASP A 207 -37.69 10.57 -1.43
C ASP A 207 -38.46 11.86 -1.08
N GLU A 208 -39.74 11.74 -0.72
CA GLU A 208 -40.60 12.88 -0.35
C GLU A 208 -40.00 13.75 0.77
N VAL A 209 -39.29 13.14 1.72
CA VAL A 209 -38.59 13.80 2.83
C VAL A 209 -37.41 14.66 2.35
N ALA A 210 -36.78 14.29 1.22
CA ALA A 210 -35.71 15.07 0.61
C ALA A 210 -36.25 16.23 -0.25
N GLY A 211 -37.57 16.30 -0.50
CA GLY A 211 -38.22 17.37 -1.28
C GLY A 211 -38.00 18.78 -0.72
N GLU A 212 -37.86 18.94 0.59
CA GLU A 212 -37.54 20.24 1.21
C GLU A 212 -36.06 20.60 1.08
N MET A 213 -35.16 19.64 1.34
CA MET A 213 -33.71 19.82 1.15
C MET A 213 -33.32 20.04 -0.31
N LEU A 214 -34.10 19.47 -1.24
CA LEU A 214 -33.94 19.71 -2.67
C LEU A 214 -34.08 21.19 -3.06
N ARG A 215 -34.82 22.01 -2.29
CA ARG A 215 -35.02 23.43 -2.67
C ARG A 215 -33.71 24.20 -2.67
N GLU A 216 -32.79 23.84 -1.79
CA GLU A 216 -31.46 24.45 -1.65
C GLU A 216 -30.47 23.99 -2.74
N LEU A 217 -30.74 22.88 -3.41
CA LEU A 217 -29.90 22.39 -4.51
C LEU A 217 -30.06 23.21 -5.79
N THR A 218 -28.94 23.40 -6.48
CA THR A 218 -28.88 23.97 -7.82
C THR A 218 -29.64 23.12 -8.84
N ALA A 219 -30.01 23.73 -9.98
CA ALA A 219 -30.67 23.01 -11.06
C ALA A 219 -29.83 21.83 -11.59
N PHE A 220 -28.50 21.98 -11.58
CA PHE A 220 -27.58 20.93 -11.99
C PHE A 220 -27.58 19.74 -11.02
N GLU A 221 -27.52 19.99 -9.71
CA GLU A 221 -27.55 18.94 -8.69
C GLU A 221 -28.90 18.18 -8.69
N LYS A 222 -30.01 18.90 -8.90
CA LYS A 222 -31.33 18.27 -9.08
C LYS A 222 -31.35 17.33 -10.27
N GLU A 223 -30.80 17.75 -11.42
CA GLU A 223 -30.74 16.91 -12.61
C GLU A 223 -29.80 15.72 -12.42
N LEU A 224 -28.71 15.89 -11.66
CA LEU A 224 -27.77 14.82 -11.32
C LEU A 224 -28.47 13.74 -10.48
N LEU A 225 -29.19 14.13 -9.41
CA LEU A 225 -29.95 13.21 -8.57
C LEU A 225 -31.06 12.49 -9.35
N ARG A 226 -31.74 13.18 -10.27
CA ARG A 226 -32.80 12.59 -11.09
C ARG A 226 -32.26 11.52 -12.06
N ARG A 227 -31.04 11.71 -12.59
CA ARG A 227 -30.44 10.83 -13.58
C ARG A 227 -29.67 9.66 -13.00
N GLN A 228 -29.28 9.72 -11.73
CA GLN A 228 -28.46 8.70 -11.08
C GLN A 228 -29.30 7.79 -10.20
N GLU A 229 -28.97 6.51 -10.22
CA GLU A 229 -29.50 5.53 -9.26
C GLU A 229 -28.34 5.05 -8.40
N VAL A 230 -28.60 4.79 -7.12
CA VAL A 230 -27.55 4.34 -6.19
C VAL A 230 -27.92 2.99 -5.63
N VAL A 231 -27.03 2.01 -5.80
CA VAL A 231 -27.15 0.70 -5.19
C VAL A 231 -26.07 0.51 -4.13
N GLU A 232 -26.44 0.06 -2.95
CA GLU A 232 -25.49 -0.25 -1.88
C GLU A 232 -25.10 -1.72 -1.96
N ILE A 233 -23.81 -1.98 -2.19
CA ILE A 233 -23.24 -3.32 -2.28
C ILE A 233 -22.37 -3.61 -1.06
N ARG A 234 -22.15 -4.89 -0.76
CA ARG A 234 -21.29 -5.31 0.35
C ARG A 234 -19.82 -5.18 -0.04
N GLY A 235 -19.06 -4.38 0.69
CA GLY A 235 -17.60 -4.29 0.60
C GLY A 235 -16.88 -5.45 1.31
N LYS A 236 -15.54 -5.48 1.18
CA LYS A 236 -14.66 -6.52 1.76
C LYS A 236 -14.88 -6.71 3.27
N THR A 237 -14.96 -5.62 4.02
CA THR A 237 -15.12 -5.58 5.49
C THR A 237 -16.57 -5.74 5.95
N GLY A 238 -17.48 -6.08 5.02
CA GLY A 238 -18.92 -6.18 5.30
C GLY A 238 -19.66 -4.85 5.34
N ARG A 239 -18.95 -3.71 5.32
CA ARG A 239 -19.56 -2.38 5.19
C ARG A 239 -20.32 -2.23 3.88
N GLY A 240 -21.44 -1.51 3.92
CA GLY A 240 -22.19 -1.12 2.74
C GLY A 240 -21.47 -0.02 1.97
N VAL A 241 -21.46 -0.15 0.65
CA VAL A 241 -20.63 0.63 -0.25
C VAL A 241 -21.48 1.12 -1.43
N PRO A 242 -21.66 2.45 -1.62
CA PRO A 242 -22.56 2.96 -2.63
C PRO A 242 -21.96 2.87 -4.03
N VAL A 243 -22.72 2.36 -5.00
CA VAL A 243 -22.37 2.34 -6.42
C VAL A 243 -23.40 3.15 -7.18
N ILE A 244 -22.93 4.22 -7.81
CA ILE A 244 -23.71 5.09 -8.67
C ILE A 244 -23.83 4.40 -10.03
N ILE A 245 -25.06 4.21 -10.50
CA ILE A 245 -25.38 3.68 -11.81
C ILE A 245 -25.55 4.88 -12.74
N PRO A 246 -24.66 5.06 -13.74
CA PRO A 246 -24.80 6.10 -14.73
C PRO A 246 -26.09 5.92 -15.55
N TYR A 247 -26.67 7.03 -16.00
CA TYR A 247 -27.89 7.02 -16.80
C TYR A 247 -27.78 6.13 -18.05
N ASP A 248 -26.62 6.17 -18.72
CA ASP A 248 -26.28 5.35 -19.89
C ASP A 248 -26.28 3.84 -19.61
N CYS A 249 -26.18 3.41 -18.35
CA CYS A 249 -26.25 2.00 -17.97
C CYS A 249 -27.64 1.56 -17.52
N LYS A 250 -28.55 2.49 -17.18
CA LYS A 250 -29.83 2.17 -16.52
C LYS A 250 -30.69 1.21 -17.34
N GLY A 251 -30.92 1.53 -18.62
CA GLY A 251 -31.76 0.70 -19.50
C GLY A 251 -31.18 -0.70 -19.69
N VAL A 252 -29.87 -0.78 -19.94
CA VAL A 252 -29.16 -2.06 -20.10
C VAL A 252 -29.24 -2.89 -18.83
N MET A 253 -29.00 -2.30 -17.67
CA MET A 253 -29.08 -2.99 -16.38
C MET A 253 -30.48 -3.56 -16.11
N GLN A 254 -31.55 -2.86 -16.52
CA GLN A 254 -32.92 -3.35 -16.43
C GLN A 254 -33.14 -4.58 -17.34
N GLN A 255 -32.56 -4.60 -18.54
CA GLN A 255 -32.65 -5.77 -19.44
C GLN A 255 -31.84 -6.97 -18.91
N LEU A 256 -30.65 -6.75 -18.33
CA LEU A 256 -29.82 -7.82 -17.76
C LEU A 256 -30.49 -8.59 -16.61
N VAL A 257 -31.42 -7.94 -15.90
CA VAL A 257 -32.22 -8.58 -14.83
C VAL A 257 -33.58 -9.08 -15.30
N ASN A 258 -33.98 -8.81 -16.55
CA ASN A 258 -35.27 -9.22 -17.08
C ASN A 258 -35.30 -10.75 -17.29
N PRO A 259 -36.26 -11.48 -16.69
CA PRO A 259 -36.35 -12.94 -16.82
C PRO A 259 -36.45 -13.44 -18.27
N ALA A 260 -37.18 -12.73 -19.14
CA ALA A 260 -37.35 -13.11 -20.54
C ALA A 260 -36.04 -12.98 -21.32
N VAL A 261 -35.33 -11.86 -21.13
CA VAL A 261 -34.01 -11.61 -21.73
C VAL A 261 -33.00 -12.67 -21.29
N ARG A 262 -32.97 -12.99 -19.99
CA ARG A 262 -32.08 -14.01 -19.43
C ARG A 262 -32.36 -15.40 -20.00
N LEU A 263 -33.64 -15.74 -20.18
CA LEU A 263 -34.05 -17.00 -20.80
C LEU A 263 -33.58 -17.09 -22.26
N THR A 264 -33.81 -16.05 -23.06
CA THR A 264 -33.36 -15.97 -24.46
C THR A 264 -31.85 -16.07 -24.59
N ALA A 265 -31.11 -15.46 -23.67
CA ALA A 265 -29.65 -15.51 -23.63
C ALA A 265 -29.08 -16.83 -23.08
N GLY A 266 -29.92 -17.78 -22.65
CA GLY A 266 -29.48 -19.05 -22.07
C GLY A 266 -28.82 -18.91 -20.69
N ILE A 267 -29.20 -17.89 -19.92
CA ILE A 267 -28.73 -17.67 -18.55
C ILE A 267 -29.60 -18.50 -17.59
N ASP A 268 -28.93 -19.27 -16.75
CA ASP A 268 -29.58 -20.10 -15.73
C ASP A 268 -30.42 -19.26 -14.75
N ILE A 269 -31.68 -19.67 -14.52
CA ILE A 269 -32.65 -18.99 -13.64
C ILE A 269 -32.17 -18.95 -12.18
N SER A 270 -31.36 -19.94 -11.77
CA SER A 270 -30.79 -20.01 -10.42
C SER A 270 -29.66 -19.00 -10.18
N ASN A 271 -29.10 -18.39 -11.24
CA ASN A 271 -28.00 -17.44 -11.12
C ASN A 271 -28.51 -16.09 -10.57
N PRO A 272 -28.14 -15.67 -9.35
CA PRO A 272 -28.71 -14.50 -8.68
C PRO A 272 -28.04 -13.17 -9.07
N TYR A 273 -27.05 -13.20 -9.97
CA TYR A 273 -26.22 -12.03 -10.28
C TYR A 273 -26.72 -11.28 -11.51
N VAL A 274 -26.58 -9.95 -11.48
CA VAL A 274 -26.91 -9.07 -12.61
C VAL A 274 -26.01 -9.39 -13.81
N PHE A 275 -24.70 -9.45 -13.58
CA PHE A 275 -23.68 -9.75 -14.61
C PHE A 275 -23.43 -11.26 -14.75
N ALA A 276 -24.50 -12.05 -14.78
CA ALA A 276 -24.46 -13.49 -14.93
C ALA A 276 -23.87 -13.92 -16.27
N ASN A 277 -23.23 -15.09 -16.32
CA ASN A 277 -22.82 -15.74 -17.57
C ASN A 277 -23.52 -17.11 -17.72
N CYS A 278 -23.42 -17.71 -18.91
CA CYS A 278 -24.07 -18.99 -19.23
C CYS A 278 -23.48 -20.20 -18.47
N ARG A 279 -22.38 -20.05 -17.74
CA ARG A 279 -21.70 -21.12 -16.99
C ARG A 279 -21.99 -21.06 -15.50
N ALA A 280 -23.19 -20.62 -15.11
CA ALA A 280 -23.61 -20.42 -13.72
C ALA A 280 -22.63 -19.55 -12.88
N GLY A 281 -21.92 -18.62 -13.53
CA GLY A 281 -20.99 -17.69 -12.91
C GLY A 281 -21.30 -16.24 -13.24
N VAL A 282 -20.30 -15.37 -13.07
CA VAL A 282 -20.37 -13.95 -13.45
C VAL A 282 -19.29 -13.59 -14.44
N PHE A 283 -19.53 -12.56 -15.25
CA PHE A 283 -18.46 -11.92 -16.00
C PHE A 283 -17.47 -11.27 -15.02
N ARG A 284 -16.17 -11.46 -15.26
CA ARG A 284 -15.13 -10.86 -14.44
C ARG A 284 -14.92 -9.42 -14.86
N ALA A 285 -14.97 -8.49 -13.91
CA ALA A 285 -14.81 -7.07 -14.23
C ALA A 285 -13.42 -6.74 -14.80
N TYR A 286 -12.37 -7.45 -14.37
CA TYR A 286 -11.03 -7.29 -14.93
C TYR A 286 -10.99 -7.63 -16.43
N ASP A 287 -11.57 -8.77 -16.80
CA ASP A 287 -11.61 -9.23 -18.20
C ASP A 287 -12.48 -8.30 -19.05
N ALA A 288 -13.61 -7.82 -18.49
CA ALA A 288 -14.47 -6.83 -19.13
C ALA A 288 -13.72 -5.51 -19.41
N ILE A 289 -13.02 -4.95 -18.42
CA ILE A 289 -12.23 -3.73 -18.60
C ILE A 289 -11.14 -3.94 -19.64
N LYS A 290 -10.39 -5.06 -19.55
CA LYS A 290 -9.33 -5.39 -20.50
C LYS A 290 -9.87 -5.40 -21.94
N HIS A 291 -11.00 -6.09 -22.16
CA HIS A 291 -11.65 -6.17 -23.46
C HIS A 291 -12.07 -4.81 -24.01
N VAL A 292 -12.80 -4.01 -23.22
CA VAL A 292 -13.27 -2.69 -23.65
C VAL A 292 -12.11 -1.73 -23.91
N THR A 293 -11.03 -1.79 -23.10
CA THR A 293 -9.85 -0.94 -23.33
C THR A 293 -9.09 -1.29 -24.61
N SER A 294 -9.07 -2.56 -25.02
CA SER A 294 -8.44 -2.97 -26.28
C SER A 294 -9.24 -2.53 -27.51
N GLU A 295 -10.57 -2.44 -27.41
CA GLU A 295 -11.44 -2.05 -28.54
C GLU A 295 -11.55 -0.54 -28.70
N ALA A 296 -11.41 0.24 -27.62
CA ALA A 296 -11.57 1.69 -27.64
C ALA A 296 -10.43 2.45 -28.36
N GLY A 297 -9.38 1.76 -28.83
CA GLY A 297 -8.25 2.36 -29.56
C GLY A 297 -7.49 3.41 -28.73
N LEU A 298 -7.21 3.11 -27.46
CA LEU A 298 -6.50 4.01 -26.54
C LEU A 298 -5.01 4.07 -26.87
N LYS A 299 -4.32 5.14 -26.43
CA LYS A 299 -2.86 5.23 -26.57
C LYS A 299 -2.14 4.28 -25.63
N LEU A 300 -2.56 4.23 -24.36
CA LEU A 300 -1.97 3.39 -23.30
C LEU A 300 -3.07 2.57 -22.59
N PRO A 301 -3.69 1.58 -23.28
CA PRO A 301 -4.81 0.80 -22.74
C PRO A 301 -4.45 -0.05 -21.50
N GLU A 302 -3.19 -0.43 -21.35
CA GLU A 302 -2.65 -1.19 -20.22
C GLU A 302 -2.68 -0.40 -18.91
N LEU A 303 -2.59 0.93 -18.98
CA LEU A 303 -2.66 1.79 -17.79
C LEU A 303 -4.08 1.91 -17.25
N VAL A 304 -5.11 1.64 -18.06
CA VAL A 304 -6.52 1.75 -17.64
C VAL A 304 -6.96 0.48 -16.92
N ARG A 305 -6.55 0.34 -15.65
CA ARG A 305 -6.95 -0.73 -14.72
C ARG A 305 -7.52 -0.14 -13.45
N THR A 306 -8.30 -0.91 -12.69
CA THR A 306 -8.99 -0.39 -11.49
C THR A 306 -8.03 0.19 -10.44
N SER A 307 -6.83 -0.38 -10.29
CA SER A 307 -5.79 0.13 -9.38
C SER A 307 -5.26 1.50 -9.85
N ASN A 308 -4.88 1.61 -11.12
CA ASN A 308 -4.37 2.84 -11.71
C ASN A 308 -5.44 3.94 -11.83
N MET A 309 -6.71 3.57 -12.08
CA MET A 309 -7.83 4.52 -12.10
C MET A 309 -8.15 5.07 -10.70
N ARG A 310 -7.91 4.30 -9.63
CA ARG A 310 -7.97 4.83 -8.26
C ARG A 310 -6.83 5.81 -7.99
N LYS A 311 -5.61 5.47 -8.42
CA LYS A 311 -4.46 6.37 -8.32
C LYS A 311 -4.70 7.69 -9.05
N TYR A 312 -5.24 7.60 -10.26
CA TYR A 312 -5.66 8.75 -11.05
C TYR A 312 -6.70 9.60 -10.34
N MET A 313 -7.73 8.98 -9.76
CA MET A 313 -8.76 9.68 -8.99
C MET A 313 -8.15 10.41 -7.79
N ALA A 314 -7.26 9.76 -7.06
CA ALA A 314 -6.64 10.37 -5.90
C ALA A 314 -5.72 11.55 -6.28
N THR A 315 -5.01 11.43 -7.40
CA THR A 315 -4.28 12.55 -8.00
C THR A 315 -5.20 13.70 -8.40
N MET A 316 -6.33 13.41 -9.04
CA MET A 316 -7.34 14.41 -9.40
C MET A 316 -7.86 15.15 -8.15
N ILE A 317 -8.19 14.42 -7.08
CA ILE A 317 -8.71 15.02 -5.85
C ILE A 317 -7.68 15.95 -5.20
N GLN A 318 -6.38 15.60 -5.21
CA GLN A 318 -5.33 16.49 -4.69
C GLN A 318 -5.18 17.79 -5.48
N SER A 319 -5.54 17.79 -6.77
CA SER A 319 -5.55 19.00 -7.59
C SER A 319 -6.83 19.84 -7.41
N LEU A 320 -7.87 19.28 -6.77
CA LEU A 320 -9.09 20.01 -6.45
C LEU A 320 -8.96 20.64 -5.06
N ASP A 321 -9.45 21.87 -4.92
CA ASP A 321 -9.51 22.56 -3.62
C ASP A 321 -10.70 22.05 -2.80
N THR A 322 -10.60 20.82 -2.30
CA THR A 322 -11.66 20.18 -1.49
C THR A 322 -11.45 20.43 0.00
N ASN A 323 -12.53 20.68 0.74
CA ASN A 323 -12.48 20.73 2.20
C ASN A 323 -12.41 19.31 2.83
N GLU A 324 -12.17 19.24 4.15
CA GLU A 324 -12.03 17.95 4.85
C GLU A 324 -13.29 17.08 4.77
N SER A 325 -14.48 17.68 4.75
CA SER A 325 -15.76 16.95 4.68
C SER A 325 -16.00 16.36 3.30
N GLU A 326 -15.76 17.13 2.24
CA GLU A 326 -15.82 16.69 0.85
C GLU A 326 -14.82 15.57 0.57
N MET A 327 -13.59 15.73 1.05
CA MET A 327 -12.58 14.68 0.99
C MET A 327 -13.09 13.41 1.67
N GLN A 328 -13.66 13.50 2.89
CA GLN A 328 -14.20 12.34 3.59
C GLN A 328 -15.31 11.63 2.79
N TRP A 329 -16.23 12.36 2.17
CA TRP A 329 -17.28 11.78 1.33
C TRP A 329 -16.69 11.04 0.12
N ILE A 330 -15.69 11.62 -0.54
CA ILE A 330 -15.04 10.99 -1.69
C ILE A 330 -14.28 9.72 -1.25
N LEU A 331 -13.57 9.77 -0.13
CA LEU A 331 -12.83 8.60 0.38
C LEU A 331 -13.77 7.47 0.81
N GLN A 332 -14.89 7.80 1.46
CA GLN A 332 -15.94 6.83 1.76
C GLN A 332 -16.53 6.25 0.46
N HIS A 333 -16.73 7.08 -0.56
CA HIS A 333 -17.10 6.60 -1.88
C HIS A 333 -16.02 5.74 -2.52
N LEU A 334 -14.73 5.91 -2.28
CA LEU A 334 -13.70 5.01 -2.84
C LEU A 334 -13.50 3.73 -2.01
N GLY A 335 -14.00 3.73 -0.77
CA GLY A 335 -13.81 2.65 0.20
C GLY A 335 -12.44 2.68 0.86
N HIS A 336 -11.90 3.88 1.12
CA HIS A 336 -10.61 4.11 1.78
C HIS A 336 -10.77 4.92 3.06
N THR A 337 -9.85 4.76 4.01
CA THR A 337 -9.66 5.69 5.13
C THR A 337 -8.76 6.84 4.70
N MET A 338 -8.77 7.94 5.45
CA MET A 338 -7.89 9.10 5.23
C MET A 338 -6.42 8.71 5.27
N ASP A 339 -6.04 7.78 6.16
CA ASP A 339 -4.66 7.36 6.33
C ASP A 339 -4.17 6.49 5.17
N VAL A 340 -5.03 5.61 4.65
CA VAL A 340 -4.77 4.89 3.40
C VAL A 340 -4.64 5.87 2.24
N HIS A 341 -5.45 6.93 2.21
CA HIS A 341 -5.33 7.92 1.15
C HIS A 341 -3.99 8.66 1.16
N LYS A 342 -3.57 9.15 2.34
CA LYS A 342 -2.30 9.88 2.54
C LYS A 342 -1.08 9.01 2.25
N THR A 343 -1.14 7.73 2.58
CA THR A 343 0.00 6.82 2.42
C THR A 343 0.15 6.33 0.97
N HIS A 344 -0.97 6.05 0.28
CA HIS A 344 -0.94 5.32 -0.99
C HIS A 344 -1.01 6.22 -2.24
N TYR A 345 -1.53 7.45 -2.12
CA TYR A 345 -1.84 8.28 -3.29
C TYR A 345 -1.07 9.60 -3.39
N ARG A 346 0.05 9.73 -2.69
CA ARG A 346 0.97 10.88 -2.73
C ARG A 346 1.58 11.22 -4.10
N GLN A 347 1.20 10.60 -5.21
CA GLN A 347 1.93 10.76 -6.48
C GLN A 347 1.97 12.20 -7.03
N THR A 348 0.89 12.98 -6.86
CA THR A 348 0.90 14.43 -7.18
C THR A 348 1.42 15.29 -6.04
N SER A 349 1.28 14.81 -4.80
CA SER A 349 2.03 15.36 -3.66
C SER A 349 3.52 15.35 -3.98
N ASP A 350 4.09 14.28 -4.54
CA ASP A 350 5.54 14.21 -4.79
C ASP A 350 6.03 15.35 -5.70
N LEU A 351 5.27 15.80 -6.70
CA LEU A 351 5.67 16.94 -7.54
C LEU A 351 5.52 18.27 -6.79
N LEU A 352 4.35 18.53 -6.19
CA LEU A 352 4.06 19.78 -5.49
C LEU A 352 4.93 19.90 -4.21
N GLU A 353 5.00 18.86 -3.40
CA GLU A 353 5.87 18.71 -2.24
C GLU A 353 7.34 18.84 -2.64
N ARG A 354 7.78 18.24 -3.77
CA ARG A 354 9.15 18.46 -4.25
C ARG A 354 9.41 19.92 -4.56
N VAL A 355 8.47 20.62 -5.22
CA VAL A 355 8.62 22.05 -5.51
C VAL A 355 8.66 22.86 -4.21
N GLU A 356 7.71 22.65 -3.30
CA GLU A 356 7.64 23.39 -2.03
C GLU A 356 8.85 23.10 -1.12
N VAL A 357 9.31 21.85 -1.04
CA VAL A 357 10.53 21.47 -0.31
C VAL A 357 11.75 22.06 -1.01
N ALA A 358 11.83 22.04 -2.34
CA ALA A 358 12.93 22.64 -3.08
C ALA A 358 13.02 24.16 -2.82
N LYS A 359 11.89 24.89 -2.76
CA LYS A 359 11.87 26.31 -2.37
C LYS A 359 12.51 26.50 -0.99
N VAL A 360 12.16 25.68 0.00
CA VAL A 360 12.73 25.75 1.35
C VAL A 360 14.23 25.50 1.35
N LEU A 361 14.69 24.47 0.60
CA LEU A 361 16.10 24.15 0.47
C LEU A 361 16.88 25.30 -0.20
N LEU A 362 16.32 25.91 -1.25
CA LEU A 362 16.93 27.06 -1.93
C LEU A 362 16.99 28.31 -1.02
N ILE A 363 15.92 28.60 -0.26
CA ILE A 363 15.92 29.71 0.72
C ILE A 363 17.03 29.52 1.76
N GLN A 364 17.28 28.27 2.18
CA GLN A 364 18.37 27.93 3.08
C GLN A 364 19.75 28.13 2.41
N ASP A 365 19.93 27.61 1.19
CA ASP A 365 21.21 27.69 0.47
C ASP A 365 21.60 29.14 0.14
N PHE A 366 20.63 30.00 -0.19
CA PHE A 366 20.85 31.42 -0.42
C PHE A 366 20.84 32.29 0.86
N GLY A 367 20.66 31.70 2.05
CA GLY A 367 20.66 32.43 3.32
C GLY A 367 19.51 33.44 3.47
N MET A 368 18.41 33.26 2.73
CA MET A 368 17.31 34.21 2.64
C MET A 368 16.19 33.99 3.65
N VAL A 369 16.38 33.11 4.65
CA VAL A 369 15.35 32.75 5.65
C VAL A 369 14.67 33.97 6.28
N HIS A 370 15.44 35.02 6.58
CA HIS A 370 14.94 36.26 7.19
C HIS A 370 13.92 37.02 6.30
N LYS A 371 13.98 36.88 4.97
CA LYS A 371 13.07 37.55 4.03
C LYS A 371 11.69 36.90 3.96
N PHE A 372 11.59 35.62 4.33
CA PHE A 372 10.39 34.81 4.17
C PHE A 372 9.76 34.41 5.51
N VAL A 373 10.20 35.01 6.62
CA VAL A 373 9.61 34.75 7.96
C VAL A 373 8.15 35.18 7.97
N GLY A 374 7.25 34.26 8.30
CA GLY A 374 5.81 34.52 8.40
C GLY A 374 5.03 34.43 7.08
N LYS A 375 5.69 34.18 5.94
CA LYS A 375 5.03 33.91 4.65
C LYS A 375 4.63 32.43 4.54
N GLN A 376 3.54 32.13 3.82
CA GLN A 376 3.20 30.74 3.48
C GLN A 376 3.99 30.30 2.24
N LEU A 377 4.33 29.01 2.13
CA LEU A 377 5.14 28.47 1.02
C LEU A 377 4.51 28.68 -0.36
N LYS A 378 3.17 28.59 -0.45
CA LYS A 378 2.39 28.87 -1.66
C LYS A 378 2.53 30.31 -2.17
N ASP A 379 2.86 31.25 -1.28
CA ASP A 379 2.97 32.68 -1.62
C ASP A 379 4.38 33.06 -2.06
N ILE A 380 5.35 32.13 -1.97
CA ILE A 380 6.74 32.36 -2.37
C ILE A 380 6.90 31.98 -3.85
N GLN A 381 7.21 32.99 -4.67
CA GLN A 381 7.49 32.83 -6.10
C GLN A 381 8.95 32.45 -6.35
N MET A 382 9.22 31.69 -7.41
CA MET A 382 10.57 31.17 -7.71
C MET A 382 11.55 32.30 -8.05
N GLU A 383 11.04 33.36 -8.67
CA GLU A 383 11.74 34.57 -9.08
C GLU A 383 12.24 35.38 -7.86
N GLU A 384 11.62 35.20 -6.68
CA GLU A 384 12.09 35.81 -5.43
C GLU A 384 13.28 35.05 -4.81
N ILE A 385 13.54 33.82 -5.26
CA ILE A 385 14.55 32.91 -4.70
C ILE A 385 15.75 32.78 -5.65
N VAL A 386 15.53 32.65 -6.97
CA VAL A 386 16.56 32.35 -7.97
C VAL A 386 16.95 33.61 -8.75
N PRO A 387 18.23 34.02 -8.78
CA PRO A 387 18.73 35.04 -9.70
C PRO A 387 18.57 34.55 -11.15
N GLY A 388 18.10 35.42 -12.06
CA GLY A 388 17.50 35.09 -13.37
C GLY A 388 18.32 34.36 -14.46
N ASP A 389 19.37 33.59 -14.13
CA ASP A 389 20.25 32.91 -15.09
C ASP A 389 20.34 31.38 -14.86
N MET A 390 19.22 30.68 -14.70
CA MET A 390 19.20 29.20 -14.81
C MET A 390 18.44 28.77 -16.07
N ASP A 391 19.22 28.51 -17.12
CA ASP A 391 18.78 28.09 -18.44
C ASP A 391 18.07 26.72 -18.37
N ALA A 392 16.76 26.71 -18.65
CA ALA A 392 15.91 25.54 -18.56
C ALA A 392 15.85 24.81 -19.90
N SER A 393 16.86 24.00 -20.21
CA SER A 393 16.79 22.99 -21.28
C SER A 393 16.44 21.63 -20.67
N ALA A 394 15.17 21.24 -20.76
CA ALA A 394 14.70 19.92 -20.36
C ALA A 394 14.43 19.07 -21.61
N GLU A 395 15.23 18.02 -21.81
CA GLU A 395 14.92 16.96 -22.78
C GLU A 395 13.82 16.04 -22.22
N GLU A 396 12.75 15.87 -22.98
CA GLU A 396 11.69 14.89 -22.68
C GLU A 396 12.22 13.47 -22.91
N GLY A 397 12.46 12.74 -21.82
CA GLY A 397 12.88 11.33 -21.88
C GLY A 397 11.73 10.40 -22.25
N ASP A 398 11.93 9.62 -23.32
CA ASP A 398 10.99 8.62 -23.84
C ASP A 398 10.45 7.65 -22.78
N VAL A 399 9.15 7.35 -22.91
CA VAL A 399 8.40 6.44 -22.04
C VAL A 399 8.42 5.04 -22.66
N LEU A 400 9.20 4.12 -22.08
CA LEU A 400 9.06 2.70 -22.38
C LEU A 400 7.93 2.09 -21.51
N PRO A 401 7.00 1.31 -22.11
CA PRO A 401 6.00 0.57 -21.35
C PRO A 401 6.69 -0.53 -20.53
N VAL A 402 6.35 -0.62 -19.25
CA VAL A 402 6.73 -1.76 -18.41
C VAL A 402 5.53 -2.69 -18.37
N ASP A 403 5.72 -3.94 -18.81
CA ASP A 403 4.71 -4.99 -18.71
C ASP A 403 4.28 -5.18 -17.26
N ASP A 404 3.00 -4.89 -16.99
CA ASP A 404 2.38 -5.10 -15.69
C ASP A 404 1.84 -6.54 -15.65
N ASP A 405 2.73 -7.47 -15.30
CA ASP A 405 2.31 -8.79 -14.85
C ASP A 405 1.37 -8.62 -13.66
N PHE A 406 0.17 -9.20 -13.76
CA PHE A 406 -0.86 -9.18 -12.73
C PHE A 406 -0.32 -9.71 -11.39
N ILE A 407 0.12 -8.80 -10.53
CA ILE A 407 0.41 -9.08 -9.12
C ILE A 407 -0.90 -8.89 -8.36
N PRO A 408 -1.43 -9.92 -7.67
CA PRO A 408 -2.51 -9.73 -6.72
C PRO A 408 -2.03 -8.75 -5.65
N ASP A 409 -2.71 -7.60 -5.58
CA ASP A 409 -2.40 -6.45 -4.75
C ASP A 409 -1.75 -6.86 -3.42
N LEU A 410 -0.50 -6.47 -3.21
CA LEU A 410 0.12 -6.43 -1.88
C LEU A 410 -0.74 -5.59 -0.91
N GLU A 411 -1.54 -4.67 -1.46
CA GLU A 411 -2.52 -3.83 -0.77
C GLU A 411 -3.65 -4.63 -0.11
N GLU A 412 -4.00 -5.82 -0.62
CA GLU A 412 -4.97 -6.70 0.06
C GLU A 412 -4.39 -7.31 1.35
N VAL A 413 -3.07 -7.51 1.41
CA VAL A 413 -2.37 -8.12 2.57
C VAL A 413 -2.16 -7.11 3.68
N GLN A 414 -1.84 -5.86 3.36
CA GLN A 414 -1.67 -4.79 4.35
C GLN A 414 -2.99 -4.39 5.03
N MET A 415 -4.12 -4.42 4.31
CA MET A 415 -5.43 -4.21 4.94
C MET A 415 -5.88 -5.40 5.80
N ASP A 416 -5.48 -6.63 5.46
CA ASP A 416 -5.73 -7.82 6.30
C ASP A 416 -4.88 -7.78 7.59
N GLU A 417 -3.77 -7.04 7.60
CA GLU A 417 -2.86 -6.85 8.75
C GLU A 417 -3.44 -5.94 9.84
N GLU A 418 -3.97 -4.76 9.47
CA GLU A 418 -4.48 -3.78 10.45
C GLU A 418 -5.72 -4.29 11.20
N GLU A 419 -6.62 -5.03 10.54
CA GLU A 419 -7.84 -5.57 11.17
C GLU A 419 -7.59 -6.84 12.02
N GLU A 420 -6.61 -7.69 11.67
CA GLU A 420 -6.26 -8.86 12.51
C GLU A 420 -5.42 -8.46 13.74
N ASP A 421 -4.56 -7.44 13.67
CA ASP A 421 -3.75 -6.98 14.81
C ASP A 421 -4.61 -6.26 15.89
N GLU A 422 -5.62 -5.47 15.51
CA GLU A 422 -6.55 -4.85 16.49
C GLU A 422 -7.28 -5.89 17.36
N SER A 423 -7.59 -7.07 16.81
CA SER A 423 -8.29 -8.14 17.53
C SER A 423 -7.40 -8.95 18.51
N ILE A 424 -6.07 -8.84 18.39
CA ILE A 424 -5.11 -9.62 19.19
C ILE A 424 -4.40 -8.72 20.23
N GLU A 425 -4.36 -7.40 20.03
CA GLU A 425 -3.78 -6.45 20.99
C GLU A 425 -4.55 -6.33 22.32
N GLU A 426 -5.83 -6.70 22.38
CA GLU A 426 -6.61 -6.66 23.64
C GLU A 426 -6.08 -7.61 24.73
N ILE A 427 -5.29 -8.65 24.39
CA ILE A 427 -4.84 -9.68 25.34
C ILE A 427 -3.39 -9.45 25.84
N ALA A 428 -2.67 -8.45 25.33
CA ALA A 428 -1.30 -8.20 25.79
C ALA A 428 -0.94 -6.72 25.76
N GLN A 429 -1.50 -5.94 26.70
CA GLN A 429 -1.02 -4.58 26.94
C GLN A 429 0.46 -4.58 27.36
N PRO A 430 1.37 -3.97 26.59
CA PRO A 430 2.68 -3.62 27.11
C PRO A 430 2.50 -2.36 27.97
N ARG A 431 2.92 -2.42 29.23
CA ARG A 431 3.03 -1.23 30.09
C ARG A 431 3.82 -0.15 29.35
N LYS A 432 3.18 0.99 29.06
CA LYS A 432 3.81 2.21 28.54
C LYS A 432 4.98 2.58 29.45
N LYS A 433 6.23 2.37 28.98
CA LYS A 433 7.39 3.00 29.62
C LYS A 433 7.26 4.51 29.39
N GLN A 434 6.93 5.23 30.47
CA GLN A 434 7.06 6.68 30.50
C GLN A 434 8.48 7.05 30.07
N ARG A 435 8.60 7.82 28.98
CA ARG A 435 9.86 8.47 28.63
C ARG A 435 10.17 9.45 29.75
N THR A 436 11.15 9.12 30.60
CA THR A 436 11.76 10.09 31.49
C THR A 436 12.35 11.20 30.62
N LYS A 437 11.92 12.45 30.84
CA LYS A 437 12.45 13.64 30.17
C LYS A 437 13.97 13.64 30.30
N SER A 438 14.71 13.34 29.22
CA SER A 438 16.15 13.58 29.20
C SER A 438 16.37 15.09 29.19
N GLY A 439 17.12 15.61 30.16
CA GLY A 439 17.41 17.04 30.29
C GLY A 439 17.92 17.66 28.99
N GLN A 440 17.53 18.91 28.75
CA GLN A 440 17.98 19.72 27.62
C GLN A 440 19.52 19.76 27.58
N ASN A 441 20.12 19.04 26.62
CA ASN A 441 21.54 19.14 26.34
C ASN A 441 21.81 20.45 25.57
N THR A 442 22.07 21.54 26.29
CA THR A 442 22.67 22.75 25.70
C THR A 442 24.04 22.38 25.11
N ARG A 443 24.19 22.45 23.77
CA ARG A 443 25.48 22.25 23.09
C ARG A 443 26.47 23.34 23.52
N LYS A 444 27.35 23.04 24.48
CA LYS A 444 28.45 23.93 24.89
C LYS A 444 29.58 23.88 23.87
N LYS A 445 29.91 25.01 23.24
CA LYS A 445 31.07 25.18 22.34
C LYS A 445 32.37 24.78 23.04
N TRP A 446 33.34 24.24 22.31
CA TRP A 446 34.67 23.89 22.83
C TRP A 446 35.49 25.16 23.05
N LYS A 447 36.18 25.25 24.19
CA LYS A 447 37.12 26.34 24.49
C LYS A 447 38.49 26.00 23.91
N LEU A 448 39.28 27.02 23.58
CA LEU A 448 40.63 26.85 23.01
C LEU A 448 41.56 26.03 23.93
N SER A 449 41.41 26.17 25.24
CA SER A 449 42.15 25.37 26.22
C SER A 449 41.79 23.88 26.20
N GLU A 450 40.51 23.55 25.99
CA GLU A 450 40.06 22.15 25.86
C GLU A 450 40.57 21.54 24.55
N GLU A 451 40.61 22.31 23.46
CA GLU A 451 41.13 21.85 22.17
C GLU A 451 42.64 21.62 22.20
N ASN A 452 43.41 22.48 22.87
CA ASN A 452 44.86 22.32 23.04
C ASN A 452 45.18 21.08 23.89
N GLU A 453 44.43 20.84 24.97
CA GLU A 453 44.60 19.65 25.79
C GLU A 453 44.29 18.36 24.99
N ILE A 454 43.30 18.40 24.07
CA ILE A 454 42.99 17.26 23.19
C ILE A 454 44.17 16.99 22.25
N LYS A 455 44.73 18.06 21.67
CA LYS A 455 45.90 17.96 20.78
C LYS A 455 47.12 17.39 21.48
N GLU A 456 47.34 17.71 22.76
CA GLU A 456 48.43 17.12 23.55
C GLU A 456 48.19 15.67 23.93
N LEU A 457 47.00 15.35 24.47
CA LEU A 457 46.71 14.00 24.96
C LEU A 457 46.58 12.96 23.84
N PHE A 458 46.09 13.38 22.67
CA PHE A 458 45.86 12.51 21.51
C PHE A 458 46.80 12.82 20.35
N LYS A 459 47.98 13.42 20.62
CA LYS A 459 48.97 13.79 19.60
C LYS A 459 49.34 12.62 18.69
N ASP A 460 49.57 11.43 19.25
CA ASP A 460 49.95 10.23 18.49
C ASP A 460 48.82 9.74 17.57
N ASN A 461 47.56 9.85 18.02
CA ASN A 461 46.37 9.49 17.25
C ASN A 461 46.12 10.50 16.11
N LEU A 462 46.35 11.78 16.37
CA LEU A 462 46.20 12.86 15.40
C LEU A 462 47.30 12.84 14.34
N LEU A 463 48.55 12.55 14.71
CA LEU A 463 49.67 12.38 13.78
C LEU A 463 49.55 11.10 12.95
N GLY A 464 49.01 10.04 13.55
CA GLY A 464 48.81 8.75 12.89
C GLY A 464 47.50 8.60 12.13
N ASP A 465 46.76 9.69 11.91
CA ASP A 465 45.43 9.77 11.26
C ASP A 465 44.47 8.63 11.67
N ARG A 466 44.43 8.33 12.97
CA ARG A 466 43.67 7.20 13.53
C ARG A 466 42.75 7.68 14.64
N CYS A 467 41.46 7.35 14.52
CA CYS A 467 40.49 7.64 15.57
C CYS A 467 40.75 6.75 16.80
N PRO A 468 40.89 7.32 18.01
CA PRO A 468 41.18 6.54 19.22
C PRO A 468 40.04 5.59 19.60
N GLY A 469 40.42 4.42 20.10
CA GLY A 469 39.49 3.40 20.58
C GLY A 469 38.79 3.79 21.89
N GLN A 470 37.70 3.11 22.23
CA GLN A 470 36.93 3.39 23.46
C GLN A 470 37.80 3.33 24.74
N LYS A 471 38.58 2.27 24.90
CA LYS A 471 39.45 2.06 26.07
C LYS A 471 40.56 3.13 26.17
N GLU A 472 41.00 3.65 25.03
CA GLU A 472 42.06 4.64 24.93
C GLU A 472 41.58 6.03 25.36
N ILE A 473 40.37 6.42 24.94
CA ILE A 473 39.72 7.67 25.38
C ILE A 473 39.52 7.67 26.90
N GLU A 474 39.04 6.56 27.46
CA GLU A 474 38.84 6.43 28.91
C GLU A 474 40.15 6.52 29.68
N LYS A 475 41.24 5.94 29.16
CA LYS A 475 42.59 6.04 29.74
C LYS A 475 43.09 7.49 29.73
N LYS A 476 42.92 8.20 28.60
CA LYS A 476 43.36 9.60 28.45
C LYS A 476 42.48 10.57 29.26
N MET A 477 41.19 10.29 29.45
CA MET A 477 40.31 11.05 30.35
C MET A 477 40.72 10.90 31.82
N LYS A 478 41.15 9.71 32.26
CA LYS A 478 41.72 9.53 33.61
C LYS A 478 43.01 10.32 33.80
N ILE A 479 43.87 10.37 32.77
CA ILE A 479 45.09 11.19 32.78
C ILE A 479 44.75 12.69 32.82
N SER A 480 43.74 13.14 32.07
CA SER A 480 43.22 14.52 32.13
C SER A 480 42.75 14.86 33.55
N SER A 481 42.02 13.97 34.21
CA SER A 481 41.58 14.18 35.60
C SER A 481 42.76 14.28 36.58
N GLN A 482 43.79 13.43 36.44
CA GLN A 482 44.99 13.48 37.27
C GLN A 482 45.86 14.72 37.04
N LYS A 483 45.84 15.28 35.83
CA LYS A 483 46.58 16.51 35.46
C LYS A 483 45.77 17.80 35.63
N ASN A 484 44.61 17.72 36.29
CA ASN A 484 43.70 18.85 36.49
C ASN A 484 43.21 19.51 35.18
N GLY A 485 43.07 18.72 34.12
CA GLY A 485 42.62 19.14 32.80
C GLY A 485 41.09 19.28 32.69
N LEU A 486 40.57 19.72 31.55
CA LEU A 486 39.16 20.04 31.33
C LEU A 486 38.41 18.97 30.51
N ILE A 487 39.13 18.08 29.83
CA ILE A 487 38.52 17.05 28.95
C ILE A 487 37.72 16.02 29.74
N HIS A 488 38.17 15.65 30.94
CA HIS A 488 37.47 14.67 31.78
C HIS A 488 36.07 15.14 32.22
N LEU A 489 35.79 16.45 32.15
CA LEU A 489 34.48 17.04 32.45
C LEU A 489 33.47 16.94 31.28
N ARG A 490 33.92 16.52 30.09
CA ARG A 490 33.07 16.37 28.89
C ARG A 490 32.62 14.91 28.72
N PRO A 491 31.40 14.68 28.17
CA PRO A 491 30.99 13.33 27.80
C PRO A 491 31.96 12.70 26.80
N ARG A 492 32.33 11.45 27.05
CA ARG A 492 33.27 10.67 26.23
C ARG A 492 32.92 10.72 24.73
N ASP A 493 31.64 10.58 24.39
CA ASP A 493 31.17 10.58 23.00
C ASP A 493 31.38 11.93 22.31
N ASN A 494 31.30 13.03 23.06
CA ASN A 494 31.56 14.36 22.54
C ASN A 494 33.05 14.54 22.27
N THR A 495 33.91 14.06 23.16
CA THR A 495 35.38 14.08 22.97
C THR A 495 35.78 13.27 21.74
N LYS A 496 35.21 12.07 21.56
CA LYS A 496 35.44 11.25 20.36
C LYS A 496 35.02 11.96 19.08
N LYS A 497 33.83 12.57 19.08
CA LYS A 497 33.32 13.34 17.93
C LYS A 497 34.20 14.57 17.62
N ASN A 498 34.72 15.24 18.65
CA ASN A 498 35.61 16.39 18.44
C ASN A 498 36.95 15.96 17.83
N ILE A 499 37.56 14.89 18.32
CA ILE A 499 38.80 14.32 17.74
C ILE A 499 38.57 13.92 16.28
N SER A 500 37.45 13.25 15.98
CA SER A 500 37.07 12.92 14.61
C SER A 500 36.88 14.17 13.73
N SER A 501 36.28 15.25 14.26
CA SER A 501 36.16 16.52 13.54
C SER A 501 37.51 17.21 13.33
N MET A 502 38.47 17.06 14.25
CA MET A 502 39.81 17.63 14.10
C MET A 502 40.61 16.90 13.02
N LEU A 503 40.48 15.58 12.92
CA LEU A 503 41.07 14.77 11.84
C LEU A 503 40.52 15.20 10.48
N MET A 504 39.19 15.33 10.35
CA MET A 504 38.53 15.73 9.10
C MET A 504 38.84 17.17 8.64
N LYS A 505 39.18 18.06 9.59
CA LYS A 505 39.57 19.45 9.27
C LYS A 505 41.03 19.59 8.81
N ASN A 506 41.83 18.54 8.88
CA ASN A 506 43.27 18.60 8.58
C ASN A 506 43.71 17.52 7.58
N PRO A 507 43.20 17.55 6.32
CA PRO A 507 43.54 16.52 5.33
C PRO A 507 44.98 16.56 4.81
N TYR A 508 45.78 17.59 5.16
CA TYR A 508 47.20 17.68 4.82
C TYR A 508 48.00 18.28 5.97
N GLY A 509 48.87 17.47 6.58
CA GLY A 509 49.66 17.83 7.75
C GLY A 509 50.51 19.10 7.56
N MET A 510 50.06 20.20 8.18
CA MET A 510 50.90 21.32 8.58
C MET A 510 50.50 21.73 9.99
N ILE A 511 51.46 22.24 10.77
CA ILE A 511 51.40 22.65 12.20
C ILE A 511 51.97 21.62 13.21
N PHE A 512 52.99 20.87 12.83
CA PHE A 512 54.06 20.49 13.78
C PHE A 512 55.42 20.52 13.04
N ARG A 513 55.90 21.73 12.77
CA ARG A 513 57.32 22.06 12.71
C ARG A 513 57.53 23.30 13.55
#